data_AF-A0A529Y595-F1
#
_entry.id   AF-A0A529Y595-F1
#
_cell.length_a   1.000
_cell.length_b   1.000
_cell.length_c   1.000
_cell.angle_alpha   90.00
_cell.angle_beta   90.00
_cell.angle_gamma   90.00
#
_symmetry.space_group_name_H-M   'P 1'
#
loop_
_entity.id
_entity.type
_entity.pdbx_description
1 polymer ?
#
loop_
_entity_poly.entity_id
_entity_poly.type
_entity_poly.pdbx_seq_one_letter_code
_entity_poly.pdbx_strand_id
1 'polypeptide(L)'
;MHRRYVTLDLLRGIAAIGVMLFHNCVGVVQSGYLAVDLFFVLSGFVIALSYEDKLRGGLAQSSFFLARFIRLWPMIVVGSVLGLLAGLAHYVAHPGDLWTLGAQFSASLILFPKLAIAEGDELFPLNTVFWSLFFEIVVNVIYAAWLYSRRAQGLLVAVVIVSAICILLQPEIRMLMLFTRALLGFFLGVLMYRMSNKLQLTAVRFGWLFCAAAVVLILVMPTSI
;
A
#
# COMPACT_ATOMS: atom_id res chain seq x y z
N MET A 1 -19.24 -18.63 5.27
CA MET A 1 -17.85 -19.01 5.62
C MET A 1 -16.88 -17.97 5.07
N HIS A 2 -16.15 -17.24 5.91
CA HIS A 2 -15.02 -16.43 5.44
C HIS A 2 -13.88 -17.37 5.04
N ARG A 3 -13.66 -17.57 3.72
CA ARG A 3 -12.45 -18.25 3.24
C ARG A 3 -11.26 -17.36 3.59
N ARG A 4 -10.53 -17.73 4.64
CA ARG A 4 -9.27 -17.09 5.00
C ARG A 4 -8.21 -17.62 4.05
N TYR A 5 -7.66 -16.74 3.21
CA TYR A 5 -6.59 -17.12 2.29
C TYR A 5 -5.26 -17.08 3.03
N VAL A 6 -4.90 -18.21 3.64
CA VAL A 6 -3.65 -18.38 4.42
C VAL A 6 -2.43 -17.91 3.61
N THR A 7 -2.40 -18.16 2.31
CA THR A 7 -1.33 -17.69 1.42
C THR A 7 -1.22 -16.16 1.38
N LEU A 8 -2.34 -15.43 1.31
CA LEU A 8 -2.32 -13.97 1.24
C LEU A 8 -1.91 -13.37 2.59
N ASP A 9 -2.32 -13.99 3.70
CA ASP A 9 -1.89 -13.60 5.03
C ASP A 9 -0.38 -13.86 5.24
N LEU A 10 0.12 -15.00 4.75
CA LEU A 10 1.55 -15.35 4.78
C LEU A 10 2.40 -14.34 3.99
N LEU A 11 2.01 -14.04 2.74
CA LEU A 11 2.73 -13.09 1.89
C LEU A 11 2.80 -11.70 2.52
N ARG A 12 1.71 -11.25 3.18
CA ARG A 12 1.71 -10.00 3.95
C ARG A 12 2.64 -10.06 5.15
N GLY A 13 2.69 -11.18 5.86
CA GLY A 13 3.60 -11.38 7.00
C GLY A 13 5.07 -11.28 6.57
N ILE A 14 5.44 -11.98 5.49
CA ILE A 14 6.80 -11.93 4.92
C ILE A 14 7.14 -10.49 4.48
N ALA A 15 6.23 -9.81 3.80
CA ALA A 15 6.41 -8.42 3.38
C ALA A 15 6.61 -7.48 4.59
N ALA A 16 5.81 -7.64 5.65
CA ALA A 16 5.92 -6.83 6.86
C ALA A 16 7.28 -7.01 7.57
N ILE A 17 7.75 -8.26 7.67
CA ILE A 17 9.08 -8.56 8.23
C ILE A 17 10.16 -7.94 7.34
N GLY A 18 10.03 -8.03 6.01
CA GLY A 18 10.94 -7.39 5.06
C GLY A 18 11.05 -5.87 5.27
N VAL A 19 9.92 -5.17 5.42
CA VAL A 19 9.89 -3.72 5.70
C VAL A 19 10.57 -3.39 7.02
N MET A 20 10.33 -4.19 8.07
CA MET A 20 10.96 -4.00 9.37
C MET A 20 12.48 -4.15 9.28
N LEU A 21 12.96 -5.21 8.65
CA LEU A 21 14.40 -5.49 8.52
C LEU A 21 15.12 -4.42 7.69
N PHE A 22 14.48 -3.93 6.64
CA PHE A 22 15.00 -2.85 5.79
C PHE A 22 15.25 -1.55 6.58
N HIS A 23 14.30 -1.14 7.44
CA HIS A 23 14.46 0.08 8.25
C HIS A 23 15.39 -0.12 9.46
N ASN A 24 15.61 -1.35 9.92
CA ASN A 24 16.55 -1.65 11.01
C ASN A 24 17.97 -1.95 10.50
N CYS A 25 18.29 -1.57 9.26
CA CYS A 25 19.61 -1.66 8.64
C CYS A 25 20.25 -3.06 8.70
N VAL A 26 19.43 -4.11 8.72
CA VAL A 26 19.93 -5.48 8.54
C VAL A 26 20.25 -5.61 7.04
N GLY A 27 21.52 -5.43 6.66
CA GLY A 27 22.00 -5.36 5.26
C GLY A 27 21.70 -6.57 4.36
N VAL A 28 20.95 -7.53 4.89
CA VAL A 28 20.35 -8.67 4.19
C VAL A 28 19.14 -8.26 3.34
N VAL A 29 18.37 -7.25 3.77
CA VAL A 29 17.18 -6.78 3.02
C VAL A 29 17.49 -5.44 2.38
N GLN A 30 17.83 -5.46 1.09
CA GLN A 30 18.22 -4.26 0.33
C GLN A 30 17.05 -3.69 -0.48
N SER A 31 16.12 -4.54 -0.89
CA SER A 31 14.95 -4.18 -1.69
C SER A 31 13.66 -4.05 -0.86
N GLY A 32 13.76 -3.70 0.42
CA GLY A 32 12.60 -3.68 1.34
C GLY A 32 11.49 -2.72 0.93
N TYR A 33 11.82 -1.67 0.18
CA TYR A 33 10.83 -0.74 -0.37
C TYR A 33 9.86 -1.40 -1.36
N LEU A 34 10.24 -2.51 -2.01
CA LEU A 34 9.38 -3.28 -2.92
C LEU A 34 8.31 -4.08 -2.19
N ALA A 35 8.49 -4.34 -0.88
CA ALA A 35 7.45 -4.97 -0.06
C ALA A 35 6.18 -4.12 -0.04
N VAL A 36 6.31 -2.80 -0.13
CA VAL A 36 5.16 -1.88 -0.18
C VAL A 36 4.37 -2.03 -1.49
N ASP A 37 5.06 -2.21 -2.62
CA ASP A 37 4.39 -2.49 -3.90
C ASP A 37 3.62 -3.82 -3.84
N LEU A 38 4.20 -4.84 -3.18
CA LEU A 38 3.50 -6.10 -2.92
C LEU A 38 2.25 -5.90 -2.06
N PHE A 39 2.29 -5.05 -1.02
CA PHE A 39 1.09 -4.72 -0.25
C PHE A 39 -0.02 -4.12 -1.11
N PHE A 40 0.31 -3.22 -2.05
CA PHE A 40 -0.67 -2.66 -2.98
C PHE A 40 -1.26 -3.73 -3.89
N VAL A 41 -0.44 -4.60 -4.48
CA VAL A 41 -0.91 -5.72 -5.33
C VAL A 41 -1.85 -6.63 -4.55
N LEU A 42 -1.48 -7.03 -3.33
CA LEU A 42 -2.33 -7.87 -2.48
C LEU A 42 -3.60 -7.15 -2.06
N SER A 43 -3.55 -5.83 -1.85
CA SER A 43 -4.74 -5.04 -1.51
C SER A 43 -5.73 -5.01 -2.68
N GLY A 44 -5.27 -4.64 -3.88
CA GLY A 44 -6.09 -4.61 -5.08
C GLY A 44 -6.73 -5.96 -5.40
N PHE A 45 -5.96 -7.05 -5.29
CA PHE A 45 -6.47 -8.40 -5.48
C PHE A 45 -7.56 -8.76 -4.47
N VAL A 46 -7.31 -8.57 -3.17
CA VAL A 46 -8.28 -8.91 -2.10
C VAL A 46 -9.54 -8.06 -2.19
N ILE A 47 -9.41 -6.79 -2.57
CA ILE A 47 -10.54 -5.88 -2.70
C ILE A 47 -11.42 -6.26 -3.87
N ALA A 48 -10.81 -6.51 -5.04
CA ALA A 48 -11.56 -6.98 -6.19
C ALA A 48 -12.26 -8.31 -5.88
N LEU A 49 -11.56 -9.26 -5.24
CA LEU A 49 -12.14 -10.52 -4.80
C LEU A 49 -13.33 -10.36 -3.84
N SER A 50 -13.24 -9.42 -2.89
CA SER A 50 -14.23 -9.30 -1.81
C SER A 50 -15.42 -8.40 -2.15
N TYR A 51 -15.23 -7.44 -3.05
CA TYR A 51 -16.16 -6.34 -3.30
C TYR A 51 -16.54 -6.13 -4.77
N GLU A 52 -15.78 -6.64 -5.76
CA GLU A 52 -16.10 -6.35 -7.17
C GLU A 52 -17.52 -6.78 -7.54
N ASP A 53 -17.89 -8.02 -7.21
CA ASP A 53 -19.22 -8.55 -7.54
C ASP A 53 -20.32 -7.93 -6.68
N LYS A 54 -20.01 -7.53 -5.43
CA LYS A 54 -20.97 -6.84 -4.55
C LYS A 54 -21.28 -5.43 -5.05
N LEU A 55 -20.25 -4.68 -5.45
CA LEU A 55 -20.39 -3.35 -6.03
C LEU A 55 -21.18 -3.42 -7.35
N ARG A 56 -20.93 -4.44 -8.18
CA ARG A 56 -21.73 -4.70 -9.39
C ARG A 56 -23.19 -5.10 -9.07
N GLY A 57 -23.39 -5.80 -7.97
CA GLY A 57 -24.71 -6.19 -7.46
C GLY A 57 -25.48 -5.07 -6.74
N GLY A 58 -24.98 -3.82 -6.77
CA GLY A 58 -25.67 -2.66 -6.19
C GLY A 58 -25.32 -2.35 -4.75
N LEU A 59 -24.23 -2.91 -4.19
CA LEU A 59 -23.72 -2.49 -2.89
C LEU A 59 -23.43 -0.98 -2.89
N ALA A 60 -24.01 -0.26 -1.93
CA ALA A 60 -23.74 1.16 -1.76
C ALA A 60 -22.24 1.43 -1.54
N GLN A 61 -21.69 2.40 -2.26
CA GLN A 61 -20.30 2.82 -2.11
C GLN A 61 -19.97 3.22 -0.66
N SER A 62 -20.93 3.78 0.08
CA SER A 62 -20.78 4.10 1.51
C SER A 62 -20.47 2.87 2.37
N SER A 63 -21.08 1.71 2.07
CA SER A 63 -20.80 0.46 2.78
C SER A 63 -19.39 -0.06 2.50
N PHE A 64 -18.91 0.13 1.27
CA PHE A 64 -17.52 -0.16 0.91
C PHE A 64 -16.57 0.75 1.70
N PHE A 65 -16.76 2.06 1.66
CA PHE A 65 -15.89 3.01 2.37
C PHE A 65 -15.90 2.81 3.89
N LEU A 66 -17.06 2.52 4.49
CA LEU A 66 -17.15 2.22 5.92
C LEU A 66 -16.34 0.97 6.29
N ALA A 67 -16.44 -0.09 5.50
CA ALA A 67 -15.66 -1.31 5.72
C ALA A 67 -14.15 -1.06 5.56
N ARG A 68 -13.75 -0.18 4.63
CA ARG A 68 -12.35 0.24 4.48
C ARG A 68 -11.87 1.09 5.65
N PHE A 69 -12.71 2.01 6.12
CA PHE A 69 -12.40 2.90 7.25
C PHE A 69 -12.16 2.09 8.53
N ILE A 70 -13.10 1.21 8.92
CA ILE A 70 -12.98 0.37 10.12
C ILE A 70 -11.72 -0.51 10.09
N ARG A 71 -11.27 -0.90 8.89
CA ARG A 71 -10.07 -1.72 8.70
C ARG A 71 -8.76 -0.93 8.79
N LEU A 72 -8.70 0.28 8.22
CA LEU A 72 -7.47 1.06 8.10
C LEU A 72 -7.21 1.95 9.33
N TRP A 73 -8.27 2.54 9.89
CA TRP A 73 -8.13 3.51 10.98
C TRP A 73 -7.45 2.99 12.25
N PRO A 74 -7.69 1.74 12.70
CA PRO A 74 -6.97 1.21 13.85
C PRO A 74 -5.45 1.21 13.66
N MET A 75 -4.98 0.87 12.45
CA MET A 75 -3.55 0.87 12.13
C MET A 75 -2.99 2.29 12.03
N ILE A 76 -3.77 3.25 11.52
CA ILE A 76 -3.38 4.67 11.46
C ILE A 76 -3.23 5.24 12.88
N VAL A 77 -4.18 4.93 13.77
CA VAL A 77 -4.13 5.39 15.17
C VAL A 77 -2.91 4.80 15.88
N VAL A 78 -2.71 3.49 15.81
CA VAL A 78 -1.55 2.83 16.43
C VAL A 78 -0.25 3.39 15.87
N GLY A 79 -0.13 3.53 14.54
CA GLY A 79 1.05 4.09 13.90
C GLY A 79 1.30 5.55 14.28
N SER A 80 0.24 6.35 14.46
CA SER A 80 0.33 7.76 14.88
C SER A 80 0.81 7.87 16.31
N VAL A 81 0.29 7.02 17.21
CA VAL A 81 0.71 6.99 18.62
C VAL A 81 2.17 6.56 18.74
N LEU A 82 2.58 5.51 18.02
CA LEU A 82 3.99 5.08 18.00
C LEU A 82 4.90 6.17 17.42
N GLY A 83 4.49 6.84 16.34
CA GLY A 83 5.22 7.97 15.76
C GLY A 83 5.32 9.15 16.73
N LEU A 84 4.26 9.46 17.49
CA LEU A 84 4.28 10.49 18.53
C LEU A 84 5.23 10.11 19.67
N LEU A 85 5.21 8.87 20.15
CA LEU A 85 6.12 8.42 21.21
C LEU A 85 7.59 8.52 20.76
N ALA A 86 7.89 8.11 19.52
CA ALA A 86 9.22 8.27 18.94
C ALA A 86 9.59 9.77 18.79
N GLY A 87 8.66 10.61 18.33
CA GLY A 87 8.86 12.05 18.21
C GLY A 87 9.09 12.73 19.56
N LEU A 88 8.38 12.31 20.62
CA LEU A 88 8.60 12.78 21.99
C LEU A 88 9.97 12.35 22.52
N ALA A 89 10.37 11.09 22.30
CA ALA A 89 11.70 10.63 22.70
C ALA A 89 12.81 11.42 21.99
N HIS A 90 12.64 11.72 20.70
CA HIS A 90 13.55 12.59 19.96
C HIS A 90 13.56 14.02 20.51
N TYR A 91 12.39 14.57 20.85
CA TYR A 91 12.26 15.90 21.46
C TYR A 91 13.02 16.02 22.79
N VAL A 92 13.00 14.98 23.64
CA VAL A 92 13.76 14.98 24.90
C VAL A 92 15.27 15.07 24.64
N ALA A 93 15.77 14.41 23.58
CA ALA A 93 17.17 14.46 23.20
C ALA A 93 17.55 15.77 22.48
N HIS A 94 16.63 16.34 21.68
CA HIS A 94 16.81 17.55 20.90
C HIS A 94 15.59 18.45 21.06
N PRO A 95 15.57 19.35 22.07
CA PRO A 95 14.43 20.20 22.35
C PRO A 95 14.03 21.01 21.11
N GLY A 96 12.82 20.76 20.62
CA GLY A 96 12.23 21.44 19.46
C GLY A 96 10.98 22.22 19.84
N ASP A 97 10.06 22.36 18.89
CA ASP A 97 8.75 22.98 19.11
C ASP A 97 7.65 21.92 19.32
N LEU A 98 7.06 21.89 20.51
CA LEU A 98 5.96 20.97 20.85
C LEU A 98 4.71 21.22 19.99
N TRP A 99 4.50 22.45 19.55
CA TRP A 99 3.37 22.78 18.70
C TRP A 99 3.47 22.07 17.34
N THR A 100 4.67 22.09 16.73
CA THR A 100 4.90 21.34 15.48
C THR A 100 4.65 19.84 15.64
N LEU A 101 5.09 19.24 16.76
CA LEU A 101 4.87 17.82 17.05
C LEU A 101 3.37 17.49 17.19
N GLY A 102 2.62 18.31 17.93
CA GLY A 102 1.17 18.17 18.07
C GLY A 102 0.42 18.33 16.74
N ALA A 103 0.84 19.28 15.90
CA ALA A 103 0.29 19.47 14.56
C ALA A 103 0.57 18.29 13.64
N GLN A 104 1.80 17.75 13.65
CA GLN A 104 2.18 16.57 12.87
C GLN A 104 1.42 15.32 13.32
N PHE A 105 1.20 15.15 14.63
CA PHE A 105 0.39 14.05 15.17
C PHE A 105 -1.06 14.13 14.71
N SER A 106 -1.64 15.32 14.82
CA SER A 106 -3.02 15.58 14.38
C SER A 106 -3.16 15.32 12.88
N ALA A 107 -2.22 15.81 12.06
CA ALA A 107 -2.18 15.55 10.62
C ALA A 107 -2.04 14.05 10.29
N SER A 108 -1.23 13.33 11.06
CA SER A 108 -1.03 11.88 10.88
C SER A 108 -2.30 11.07 11.18
N LEU A 109 -3.08 11.46 12.21
CA LEU A 109 -4.34 10.81 12.56
C LEU A 109 -5.40 10.91 11.45
N ILE A 110 -5.44 12.03 10.73
CA ILE A 110 -6.37 12.25 9.61
C ILE A 110 -5.74 11.91 8.25
N LEU A 111 -4.50 11.40 8.22
CA LEU A 111 -3.70 11.18 7.02
C LEU A 111 -3.63 12.40 6.09
N PHE A 112 -3.48 13.60 6.66
CA PHE A 112 -3.28 14.81 5.87
C PHE A 112 -1.78 14.97 5.53
N PRO A 113 -1.40 14.89 4.23
CA PRO A 113 0.00 14.97 3.85
C PRO A 113 0.53 16.40 4.00
N LYS A 114 1.82 16.54 4.31
CA LYS A 114 2.51 17.84 4.24
C LYS A 114 2.57 18.28 2.78
N LEU A 115 1.85 19.35 2.41
CA LEU A 115 1.79 19.85 1.04
C LEU A 115 3.03 20.66 0.63
N ALA A 116 3.66 21.35 1.57
CA ALA A 116 4.91 22.07 1.38
C ALA A 116 6.07 21.20 1.88
N ILE A 117 6.69 20.46 0.96
CA ILE A 117 7.78 19.53 1.24
C ILE A 117 9.07 20.21 0.78
N ALA A 118 9.99 20.52 1.71
CA ALA A 118 11.33 20.95 1.34
C ALA A 118 12.18 19.73 0.91
N GLU A 119 13.33 19.95 0.27
CA GLU A 119 14.25 18.86 -0.03
C GLU A 119 14.64 18.12 1.27
N GLY A 120 14.44 16.80 1.28
CA GLY A 120 14.69 15.95 2.45
C GLY A 120 13.53 15.80 3.45
N ASP A 121 12.45 16.58 3.31
CA ASP A 121 11.28 16.43 4.19
C ASP A 121 10.46 15.19 3.84
N GLU A 122 9.95 14.48 4.84
CA GLU A 122 9.06 13.34 4.65
C GLU A 122 7.59 13.77 4.47
N LEU A 123 6.82 12.98 3.71
CA LEU A 123 5.38 13.26 3.46
C LEU A 123 4.58 13.26 4.76
N PHE A 124 4.99 12.37 5.66
CA PHE A 124 4.46 12.17 7.01
C PHE A 124 5.65 12.08 7.99
N PRO A 125 6.03 13.20 8.63
CA PRO A 125 7.25 13.27 9.44
C PRO A 125 7.31 12.28 10.61
N LEU A 126 6.17 11.97 11.24
CA LEU A 126 6.13 11.05 12.39
C LEU A 126 6.18 9.58 11.99
N ASN A 127 5.80 9.26 10.76
CA ASN A 127 5.81 7.91 10.26
C ASN A 127 5.89 7.94 8.73
N THR A 128 7.09 7.75 8.20
CA THR A 128 7.34 7.79 6.76
C THR A 128 6.47 6.80 6.00
N VAL A 129 6.12 5.65 6.58
CA VAL A 129 5.33 4.58 5.93
C VAL A 129 3.88 5.00 5.66
N PHE A 130 3.38 6.08 6.27
CA PHE A 130 1.99 6.53 6.12
C PHE A 130 1.61 6.96 4.70
N TRP A 131 2.58 7.30 3.85
CA TRP A 131 2.30 7.56 2.43
C TRP A 131 1.55 6.38 1.79
N SER A 132 1.89 5.15 2.17
CA SER A 132 1.27 3.95 1.62
C SER A 132 -0.21 3.83 1.99
N LEU A 133 -0.56 4.13 3.25
CA LEU A 133 -1.95 4.12 3.74
C LEU A 133 -2.77 5.26 3.13
N PHE A 134 -2.17 6.44 2.98
CA PHE A 134 -2.81 7.57 2.30
C PHE A 134 -3.18 7.20 0.86
N PHE A 135 -2.22 6.73 0.07
CA PHE A 135 -2.50 6.36 -1.32
C PHE A 135 -3.39 5.13 -1.44
N GLU A 136 -3.33 4.19 -0.50
CA GLU A 136 -4.29 3.09 -0.41
C GLU A 136 -5.74 3.60 -0.34
N ILE A 137 -6.02 4.65 0.44
CA ILE A 137 -7.36 5.27 0.48
C ILE A 137 -7.69 5.91 -0.88
N VAL A 138 -6.75 6.65 -1.48
CA VAL A 138 -6.94 7.30 -2.78
C VAL A 138 -7.28 6.28 -3.87
N VAL A 139 -6.50 5.21 -4.01
CA VAL A 139 -6.76 4.18 -5.04
C VAL A 139 -8.05 3.41 -4.78
N ASN A 140 -8.45 3.23 -3.52
CA ASN A 140 -9.75 2.65 -3.16
C ASN A 140 -10.92 3.53 -3.61
N VAL A 141 -10.79 4.85 -3.48
CA VAL A 141 -11.79 5.81 -4.01
C VAL A 141 -11.86 5.71 -5.53
N ILE A 142 -10.71 5.72 -6.23
CA ILE A 142 -10.65 5.58 -7.69
C ILE A 142 -11.29 4.26 -8.15
N TYR A 143 -11.01 3.17 -7.44
CA TYR A 143 -11.57 1.84 -7.74
C TYR A 143 -13.10 1.80 -7.58
N ALA A 144 -13.61 2.28 -6.45
CA ALA A 144 -15.04 2.28 -6.14
C ALA A 144 -15.84 3.23 -7.04
N ALA A 145 -15.23 4.32 -7.50
CA ALA A 145 -15.86 5.26 -8.41
C ALA A 145 -16.15 4.62 -9.78
N TRP A 146 -15.12 4.13 -10.47
CA TRP A 146 -15.22 3.77 -11.90
C TRP A 146 -14.66 2.39 -12.27
N LEU A 147 -13.58 1.94 -11.64
CA LEU A 147 -12.79 0.82 -12.17
C LEU A 147 -13.28 -0.56 -11.76
N TYR A 148 -14.28 -0.67 -10.87
CA TYR A 148 -14.92 -1.96 -10.55
C TYR A 148 -15.77 -2.52 -11.71
N SER A 149 -16.20 -1.71 -12.67
CA SER A 149 -17.04 -2.17 -13.80
C SER A 149 -16.27 -3.00 -14.83
N ARG A 150 -16.92 -4.00 -15.44
CA ARG A 150 -16.32 -4.78 -16.56
C ARG A 150 -16.09 -3.91 -17.80
N ARG A 151 -16.93 -2.89 -18.01
CA ARG A 151 -16.78 -1.95 -19.14
C ARG A 151 -15.50 -1.11 -19.02
N ALA A 152 -15.01 -0.91 -17.81
CA ALA A 152 -13.78 -0.17 -17.54
C ALA A 152 -12.50 -1.01 -17.66
N GLN A 153 -12.57 -2.24 -18.21
CA GLN A 153 -11.38 -3.09 -18.37
C GLN A 153 -10.30 -2.45 -19.25
N GLY A 154 -10.68 -1.81 -20.36
CA GLY A 154 -9.73 -1.11 -21.23
C GLY A 154 -9.04 0.05 -20.51
N LEU A 155 -9.82 0.86 -19.77
CA LEU A 155 -9.29 1.95 -18.95
C LEU A 155 -8.35 1.44 -17.85
N LEU A 156 -8.69 0.32 -17.21
CA LEU A 156 -7.86 -0.27 -16.17
C LEU A 156 -6.49 -0.72 -16.73
N VAL A 157 -6.48 -1.39 -17.89
CA VAL A 157 -5.24 -1.77 -18.57
C VAL A 157 -4.44 -0.54 -18.97
N ALA A 158 -5.10 0.51 -19.49
CA ALA A 158 -4.43 1.77 -19.81
C ALA A 158 -3.79 2.42 -18.57
N VAL A 159 -4.49 2.47 -17.43
CA VAL A 159 -3.94 2.99 -16.17
C VAL A 159 -2.71 2.21 -15.72
N VAL A 160 -2.72 0.88 -15.83
CA VAL A 160 -1.57 0.04 -15.49
C VAL A 160 -0.38 0.32 -16.41
N ILE A 161 -0.60 0.38 -17.72
CA ILE A 161 0.47 0.66 -18.70
C ILE A 161 1.04 2.07 -18.50
N VAL A 162 0.19 3.08 -18.37
CA VAL A 162 0.61 4.47 -18.15
C VAL A 162 1.37 4.61 -16.84
N SER A 163 0.93 3.94 -15.77
CA SER A 163 1.65 3.97 -14.48
C SER A 163 3.01 3.30 -14.59
N ALA A 164 3.12 2.18 -15.32
CA ALA A 164 4.39 1.50 -15.57
C ALA A 164 5.36 2.38 -16.38
N ILE A 165 4.88 3.01 -17.46
CA ILE A 165 5.67 3.95 -18.26
C ILE A 165 6.12 5.13 -17.39
N CYS A 166 5.24 5.69 -16.58
CA CYS A 166 5.57 6.82 -15.71
C CYS A 166 6.67 6.46 -14.70
N ILE A 167 6.64 5.26 -14.10
CA ILE A 167 7.71 4.80 -13.21
C ILE A 167 9.04 4.65 -13.96
N LEU A 168 9.02 4.13 -15.20
CA LEU A 168 10.23 4.01 -16.02
C LEU A 168 10.86 5.37 -16.36
N LEU A 169 10.04 6.42 -16.44
CA LEU A 169 10.51 7.79 -16.68
C LEU A 169 11.12 8.47 -15.45
N GLN A 170 11.09 7.84 -14.27
CA GLN A 170 11.70 8.33 -13.03
C GLN A 170 11.37 9.81 -12.71
N PRO A 171 10.09 10.17 -12.50
CA PRO A 171 9.69 11.54 -12.27
C PRO A 171 10.31 12.10 -10.99
N GLU A 172 10.87 13.31 -11.06
CA GLU A 172 11.48 14.00 -9.92
C GLU A 172 10.43 14.36 -8.83
N ILE A 173 9.17 14.53 -9.23
CA ILE A 173 8.09 14.85 -8.30
C ILE A 173 7.77 13.60 -7.45
N ARG A 174 8.28 13.57 -6.22
CA ARG A 174 8.12 12.44 -5.28
C ARG A 174 6.66 12.01 -5.11
N MET A 175 5.73 12.97 -4.98
CA MET A 175 4.30 12.65 -4.82
C MET A 175 3.74 11.90 -6.04
N LEU A 176 4.15 12.30 -7.25
CA LEU A 176 3.76 11.63 -8.49
C LEU A 176 4.33 10.21 -8.53
N MET A 177 5.59 10.03 -8.16
CA MET A 177 6.25 8.72 -8.10
C MET A 177 5.56 7.76 -7.11
N LEU A 178 5.26 8.23 -5.89
CA LEU A 178 4.57 7.41 -4.89
C LEU A 178 3.13 7.06 -5.31
N PHE A 179 2.44 8.02 -5.92
CA PHE A 179 1.10 7.81 -6.45
C PHE A 179 1.07 6.78 -7.59
N THR A 180 2.00 6.87 -8.55
CA THR A 180 2.06 5.95 -9.69
C THR A 180 2.43 4.53 -9.28
N ARG A 181 3.30 4.38 -8.26
CA ARG A 181 3.57 3.09 -7.62
C ARG A 181 2.32 2.47 -7.01
N ALA A 182 1.55 3.26 -6.25
CA ALA A 182 0.29 2.80 -5.66
C ALA A 182 -0.74 2.41 -6.71
N LEU A 183 -0.90 3.23 -7.77
CA LEU A 183 -1.79 2.93 -8.90
C LEU A 183 -1.38 1.62 -9.59
N LEU A 184 -0.10 1.50 -9.95
CA LEU A 184 0.41 0.31 -10.64
C LEU A 184 0.16 -0.93 -9.81
N GLY A 185 0.64 -0.94 -8.56
CA GLY A 185 0.52 -2.10 -7.67
C GLY A 185 -0.93 -2.50 -7.46
N PHE A 186 -1.78 -1.56 -7.07
CA PHE A 186 -3.18 -1.83 -6.77
C PHE A 186 -3.94 -2.36 -7.99
N PHE A 187 -3.86 -1.68 -9.14
CA PHE A 187 -4.61 -2.10 -10.33
C PHE A 187 -4.04 -3.34 -11.01
N LEU A 188 -2.73 -3.60 -10.87
CA LEU A 188 -2.16 -4.88 -11.25
C LEU A 188 -2.78 -6.03 -10.43
N GLY A 189 -2.96 -5.83 -9.12
CA GLY A 189 -3.69 -6.79 -8.27
C GLY A 189 -5.13 -7.05 -8.73
N VAL A 190 -5.85 -5.99 -9.13
CA VAL A 190 -7.21 -6.11 -9.70
C VAL A 190 -7.19 -6.89 -11.02
N LEU A 191 -6.23 -6.62 -11.92
CA LEU A 191 -6.06 -7.40 -13.16
C LEU A 191 -5.81 -8.87 -12.88
N MET A 192 -4.89 -9.17 -11.95
CA MET A 192 -4.58 -10.54 -11.55
C MET A 192 -5.82 -11.28 -11.06
N TYR A 193 -6.68 -10.63 -10.26
CA TYR A 193 -7.96 -11.20 -9.85
C TYR A 193 -8.85 -11.52 -11.06
N ARG A 194 -9.08 -10.54 -11.95
CA ARG A 194 -9.93 -10.72 -13.13
C ARG A 194 -9.42 -11.81 -14.08
N MET A 195 -8.10 -11.88 -14.28
CA MET A 195 -7.45 -12.92 -15.07
C MET A 195 -7.60 -14.28 -14.42
N SER A 196 -7.37 -14.39 -13.11
CA SER A 196 -7.51 -15.65 -12.37
C SER A 196 -8.93 -16.22 -12.46
N ASN A 197 -9.95 -15.36 -12.39
CA ASN A 197 -11.35 -15.76 -12.51
C ASN A 197 -11.70 -16.17 -13.96
N LYS A 198 -11.15 -15.47 -14.98
CA LYS A 198 -11.37 -15.80 -16.39
C LYS A 198 -10.68 -17.11 -16.81
N LEU A 199 -9.45 -17.32 -16.34
CA LEU A 199 -8.60 -18.47 -16.67
C LEU A 199 -8.89 -19.70 -15.79
N GLN A 200 -9.82 -19.59 -14.83
CA GLN A 200 -10.16 -20.66 -13.87
C GLN A 200 -8.91 -21.30 -13.23
N LEU A 201 -7.90 -20.48 -12.91
CA LEU A 201 -6.62 -20.98 -12.41
C LEU A 201 -6.84 -21.77 -11.11
N THR A 202 -6.54 -23.06 -11.14
CA THR A 202 -6.58 -23.92 -9.95
C THR A 202 -5.38 -23.66 -9.07
N ALA A 203 -5.63 -23.51 -7.77
CA ALA A 203 -4.55 -23.36 -6.79
C ALA A 203 -3.65 -24.60 -6.78
N VAL A 204 -2.35 -24.39 -6.98
CA VAL A 204 -1.35 -25.46 -6.89
C VAL A 204 -1.07 -25.74 -5.41
N ARG A 205 -1.03 -27.02 -5.01
CA ARG A 205 -0.88 -27.49 -3.62
C ARG A 205 0.27 -26.82 -2.84
N PHE A 206 1.37 -26.49 -3.53
CA PHE A 206 2.55 -25.83 -2.97
C PHE A 206 2.87 -24.46 -3.61
N GLY A 207 1.93 -23.87 -4.35
CA GLY A 207 2.17 -22.58 -5.04
C GLY A 207 2.53 -21.44 -4.08
N TRP A 208 2.10 -21.52 -2.82
CA TRP A 208 2.45 -20.55 -1.79
C TRP A 208 3.94 -20.56 -1.44
N LEU A 209 4.63 -21.72 -1.50
CA LEU A 209 6.07 -21.82 -1.26
C LEU A 209 6.84 -21.10 -2.38
N PHE A 210 6.40 -21.26 -3.62
CA PHE A 210 6.97 -20.56 -4.76
C PHE A 210 6.79 -19.05 -4.63
N CYS A 211 5.59 -18.57 -4.29
CA CYS A 211 5.34 -17.14 -4.05
C CYS A 211 6.17 -16.61 -2.87
N ALA A 212 6.27 -17.35 -1.77
CA ALA A 212 7.07 -16.96 -0.61
C ALA A 212 8.56 -16.88 -0.98
N ALA A 213 9.09 -17.87 -1.68
CA ALA A 213 10.48 -17.88 -2.15
C ALA A 213 10.75 -16.71 -3.11
N ALA A 214 9.85 -16.44 -4.06
CA ALA A 214 9.98 -15.31 -4.98
C ALA A 214 10.00 -13.97 -4.25
N VAL A 215 9.13 -13.77 -3.25
CA VAL A 215 9.11 -12.54 -2.45
C VAL A 215 10.41 -12.39 -1.65
N VAL A 216 10.86 -13.44 -0.96
CA VAL A 216 12.13 -13.40 -0.21
C VAL A 216 13.31 -13.08 -1.14
N LEU A 217 13.35 -13.71 -2.32
CA LEU A 217 14.41 -13.48 -3.30
C LEU A 217 14.41 -12.04 -3.82
N ILE A 218 13.24 -11.48 -4.11
CA ILE A 218 13.11 -10.06 -4.49
C ILE A 218 13.59 -9.13 -3.36
N LEU A 219 13.27 -9.43 -2.10
CA LEU A 219 13.65 -8.59 -0.96
C LEU A 219 15.16 -8.58 -0.67
N VAL A 220 15.82 -9.71 -0.94
CA VAL A 220 17.28 -9.89 -0.73
C VAL A 220 18.08 -9.47 -1.96
N MET A 221 17.44 -9.33 -3.13
CA MET A 221 18.13 -8.91 -4.35
C MET A 221 18.83 -7.57 -4.14
N PRO A 222 20.13 -7.49 -4.52
CA PRO A 222 20.89 -6.27 -4.36
C PRO A 222 20.37 -5.20 -5.30
N THR A 223 20.12 -4.03 -4.75
CA THR A 223 19.73 -2.85 -5.50
C THR A 223 20.98 -2.08 -5.88
N SER A 224 21.27 -2.03 -7.18
CA SER A 224 22.19 -1.05 -7.75
C SER A 224 21.46 0.29 -7.86
N ILE A 225 21.25 0.95 -6.72
CA ILE A 225 20.82 2.35 -6.66
C ILE A 225 21.95 3.13 -5.99
#